data_AF-A0A953E212-F1
#
_entry.id   AF-A0A953E212-F1
#
_cell.length_a   1.000
_cell.length_b   1.000
_cell.length_c   1.000
_cell.angle_alpha   90.00
_cell.angle_beta   90.00
_cell.angle_gamma   90.00
#
_symmetry.space_group_name_H-M   'P 1'
#
loop_
_entity.id
_entity.type
_entity.pdbx_description
1 polymer ?
#
loop_
_entity_poly.entity_id
_entity_poly.type
_entity_poly.pdbx_seq_one_letter_code
_entity_poly.pdbx_strand_id
1 'polypeptide(L)' 'LALERVADGDPGRLLGLLLGTNLGPLITLWGSLATLLWRERCRARGLDISAGRFARLGLLGVPPMLLASWAALSVLR' A
#
# COMPACT_ATOMS: atom_id res chain seq x y z
N LEU A 1 8.24 18.64 1.66
CA LEU A 1 7.95 19.30 2.96
C LEU A 1 8.15 18.41 4.20
N ALA A 2 7.39 17.33 4.46
CA ALA A 2 7.66 16.43 5.61
C ALA A 2 8.37 15.12 5.25
N LEU A 3 7.91 14.44 4.19
CA LEU A 3 8.47 13.15 3.73
C LEU A 3 9.78 13.29 2.95
N GLU A 4 10.06 14.48 2.44
CA GLU A 4 11.29 14.82 1.71
C GLU A 4 12.53 14.58 2.58
N ARG A 5 12.51 15.03 3.84
CA ARG A 5 13.56 14.73 4.83
C ARG A 5 13.81 13.24 5.05
N VAL A 6 12.78 12.41 4.86
CA VAL A 6 12.90 10.95 5.02
C VAL A 6 13.65 10.36 3.83
N ALA A 7 13.52 10.95 2.63
CA ALA A 7 14.12 10.48 1.40
C ALA A 7 15.47 11.13 1.03
N ASP A 8 15.91 12.15 1.77
CA ASP A 8 17.10 12.93 1.42
C ASP A 8 18.37 12.07 1.29
N GLY A 9 18.94 12.07 0.07
CA GLY A 9 20.29 11.58 -0.26
C GLY A 9 20.49 10.06 -0.32
N ASP A 10 19.53 9.24 0.13
CA ASP A 10 19.65 7.77 0.13
C ASP A 10 18.56 7.12 -0.75
N PRO A 11 18.92 6.54 -1.91
CA PRO A 11 17.99 5.80 -2.76
C PRO A 11 17.20 4.72 -2.02
N GLY A 12 17.79 4.09 -1.01
CA GLY A 12 17.11 3.07 -0.21
C GLY A 12 15.94 3.63 0.61
N ARG A 13 16.10 4.83 1.18
CA ARG A 13 15.04 5.51 1.92
C ARG A 13 13.92 5.99 1.01
N LEU A 14 14.26 6.50 -0.17
CA LEU A 14 13.27 6.86 -1.19
C LEU A 14 12.44 5.64 -1.59
N LEU A 15 13.07 4.50 -1.85
CA LEU A 15 12.38 3.26 -2.19
C LEU A 15 11.49 2.75 -1.03
N GLY A 16 11.99 2.82 0.21
CA GLY A 16 11.19 2.52 1.40
C GLY A 16 9.96 3.42 1.53
N LEU A 17 10.10 4.71 1.24
CA LEU A 17 9.00 5.68 1.23
C LEU A 17 7.96 5.33 0.16
N LEU A 18 8.40 4.98 -1.06
CA LEU A 18 7.53 4.59 -2.16
C LEU A 18 6.79 3.29 -1.84
N LEU A 19 7.47 2.30 -1.26
CA LEU A 19 6.84 1.06 -0.81
C LEU A 19 5.78 1.33 0.26
N GLY A 20 6.09 2.14 1.28
CA GLY A 20 5.16 2.47 2.35
C GLY A 20 3.91 3.23 1.86
N THR A 21 4.11 4.23 0.99
CA THR A 21 3.02 5.05 0.45
C THR A 21 2.11 4.30 -0.53
N ASN A 22 2.61 3.26 -1.20
CA ASN A 22 1.80 2.43 -2.09
C ASN A 22 1.13 1.26 -1.37
N LEU A 23 1.83 0.58 -0.45
CA LEU A 23 1.31 -0.61 0.22
C LEU A 23 0.45 -0.28 1.45
N GLY A 24 0.76 0.79 2.19
CA GLY A 24 0.01 1.21 3.38
C GLY A 24 -1.50 1.39 3.12
N PRO A 25 -1.90 2.10 2.05
CA PRO A 25 -3.29 2.23 1.66
C PRO A 25 -4.05 0.93 1.39
N LEU A 26 -3.38 -0.20 1.15
CA LEU A 26 -4.05 -1.48 0.90
C LEU A 26 -4.65 -2.10 2.17
N ILE A 27 -4.28 -1.60 3.36
CA ILE A 27 -4.83 -2.07 4.65
C ILE A 27 -6.23 -1.48 4.89
N THR A 28 -6.58 -0.34 4.30
CA THR A 28 -7.87 0.32 4.55
C THR A 28 -8.50 0.83 3.27
N LEU A 29 -9.83 0.71 3.14
CA LEU A 29 -10.54 1.16 1.94
C LEU A 29 -10.35 2.66 1.64
N TRP A 30 -10.15 3.48 2.69
CA TRP A 30 -10.02 4.93 2.59
C TRP A 30 -8.58 5.41 2.38
N GLY A 31 -7.61 4.50 2.32
CA GLY A 31 -6.20 4.88 2.17
C GLY A 31 -5.85 5.46 0.81
N SER A 32 -6.67 5.23 -0.23
CA SER A 32 -6.43 5.72 -1.58
C SER A 32 -7.73 5.96 -2.35
N LEU A 33 -7.75 7.04 -3.16
CA LEU A 33 -8.86 7.34 -4.06
C LEU A 33 -9.11 6.21 -5.06
N ALA A 34 -8.06 5.53 -5.52
CA ALA A 34 -8.18 4.41 -6.43
C ALA A 34 -9.03 3.27 -5.82
N THR A 35 -8.82 2.96 -4.54
CA THR A 35 -9.58 1.95 -3.80
C THR A 35 -11.05 2.38 -3.62
N LEU A 36 -11.29 3.67 -3.40
CA LEU A 36 -12.65 4.21 -3.29
C LEU A 36 -13.41 4.16 -4.61
N LEU A 37 -12.77 4.55 -5.72
CA LEU A 37 -13.33 4.47 -7.07
C LEU A 37 -13.61 3.01 -7.46
N TRP A 38 -12.71 2.09 -7.12
CA TRP A 38 -12.93 0.66 -7.30
C TRP A 38 -14.16 0.19 -6.53
N ARG A 39 -14.27 0.55 -5.23
CA ARG A 39 -15.43 0.20 -4.40
C ARG A 39 -16.73 0.76 -4.97
N GLU A 40 -16.71 2.01 -5.43
CA GLU A 40 -17.87 2.63 -6.06
C GLU A 40 -18.30 1.89 -7.33
N ARG A 41 -17.34 1.46 -8.16
CA ARG A 41 -17.60 0.64 -9.35
C ARG A 41 -18.09 -0.78 -9.04
N CYS A 42 -17.66 -1.38 -7.94
CA CYS A 42 -18.21 -2.64 -7.44
C CYS A 42 -19.66 -2.46 -7.00
N ARG A 43 -19.94 -1.40 -6.23
CA ARG A 43 -21.30 -1.05 -5.78
C ARG A 43 -22.24 -0.80 -6.95
N ALA A 44 -21.78 -0.11 -8.00
CA ALA A 44 -22.54 0.11 -9.23
C ALA A 44 -22.91 -1.19 -9.97
N ARG A 45 -22.18 -2.29 -9.73
CA ARG A 45 -22.45 -3.64 -10.25
C ARG A 45 -23.20 -4.54 -9.25
N GLY A 46 -23.69 -3.98 -8.13
CA GLY A 46 -24.38 -4.74 -7.08
C GLY A 46 -23.47 -5.57 -6.18
N LEU A 47 -22.15 -5.40 -6.25
CA LEU A 47 -21.20 -6.09 -5.37
C LEU A 47 -20.90 -5.23 -4.15
N ASP A 48 -21.34 -5.68 -2.97
CA ASP A 48 -21.00 -5.02 -1.71
C ASP A 48 -19.68 -5.57 -1.15
N ILE A 49 -18.75 -4.65 -0.86
CA ILE A 49 -17.41 -4.97 -0.35
C ILE A 49 -17.32 -4.51 1.10
N SER A 50 -17.37 -5.48 2.02
CA SER A 50 -17.20 -5.16 3.44
C SER A 50 -15.81 -4.60 3.75
N ALA A 51 -15.76 -3.49 4.48
CA ALA A 51 -14.52 -2.85 4.89
C ALA A 51 -13.64 -3.75 5.75
N GLY A 52 -14.25 -4.55 6.64
CA GLY A 52 -13.51 -5.49 7.50
C GLY A 52 -12.86 -6.64 6.72
N ARG A 53 -13.52 -7.18 5.68
CA ARG A 53 -12.90 -8.22 4.83
C ARG A 53 -11.74 -7.64 4.02
N PHE A 54 -11.91 -6.45 3.46
CA PHE A 54 -10.84 -5.75 2.75
C PHE A 54 -9.64 -5.52 3.69
N ALA A 55 -9.87 -5.01 4.89
CA ALA A 55 -8.81 -4.73 5.85
C ALA A 55 -8.07 -5.99 6.30
N ARG A 56 -8.78 -7.11 6.51
CA ARG A 56 -8.12 -8.40 6.84
C ARG A 56 -7.25 -8.91 5.69
N LEU A 57 -7.72 -8.81 4.45
CA LEU A 57 -6.92 -9.20 3.28
C LEU A 57 -5.69 -8.29 3.13
N GLY A 58 -5.86 -6.99 3.30
CA GLY A 58 -4.76 -6.03 3.32
C GLY A 58 -3.74 -6.33 4.43
N LEU A 59 -4.21 -6.59 5.65
CA LEU A 59 -3.35 -6.91 6.80
C LEU A 59 -2.56 -8.21 6.60
N LEU A 60 -3.11 -9.19 5.89
CA LEU A 60 -2.43 -10.44 5.57
C LEU A 60 -1.51 -10.33 4.35
N GLY A 61 -1.89 -9.53 3.35
CA GLY A 61 -1.16 -9.40 2.08
C GLY A 61 -0.04 -8.36 2.10
N VAL A 62 -0.18 -7.27 2.86
CA VAL A 62 0.83 -6.21 2.93
C VAL A 62 2.14 -6.69 3.56
N PRO A 63 2.16 -7.44 4.68
CA PRO A 63 3.41 -7.94 5.26
C PRO A 63 4.27 -8.79 4.31
N PRO A 64 3.75 -9.81 3.59
CA PRO A 64 4.57 -10.57 2.64
C PRO A 64 5.02 -9.72 1.45
N MET A 65 4.23 -8.74 0.98
CA MET A 65 4.67 -7.81 -0.07
C MET A 65 5.82 -6.92 0.41
N LEU A 66 5.76 -6.41 1.64
CA LEU A 66 6.84 -5.63 2.24
C LEU A 66 8.11 -6.46 2.42
N LEU A 67 7.99 -7.69 2.94
CA LEU A 67 9.12 -8.61 3.11
C LEU A 67 9.77 -8.96 1.77
N ALA A 68 8.98 -9.28 0.74
CA ALA A 68 9.48 -9.57 -0.59
C ALA A 68 10.19 -8.35 -1.22
N SER A 69 9.61 -7.16 -1.06
CA SER A 69 10.18 -5.93 -1.59
C SER A 69 11.48 -5.55 -0.87
N TRP A 70 11.53 -5.70 0.45
CA TRP A 70 12.74 -5.49 1.25
C TRP A 70 13.82 -6.52 0.89
N ALA A 71 13.47 -7.79 0.75
CA ALA A 71 14.39 -8.84 0.35
C ALA A 71 14.99 -8.55 -1.05
N ALA A 72 14.16 -8.15 -2.01
CA ALA A 72 14.63 -7.74 -3.33
C ALA A 72 15.62 -6.57 -3.23
N LEU A 73 15.28 -5.52 -2.48
CA LEU A 73 16.19 -4.39 -2.27
C LEU A 73 17.49 -4.79 -1.57
N SER A 74 17.46 -5.75 -0.64
CA SER A 74 18.67 -6.23 0.04
C SER A 74 19.59 -7.06 -0.86
N VAL A 75 19.05 -7.73 -1.89
CA VAL A 75 19.83 -8.52 -2.86
C VAL A 75 20.42 -7.64 -3.97
N LEU A 76 19.73 -6.55 -4.34
CA LEU A 76 20.17 -5.61 -5.36
C LEU A 76 21.14 -4.52 -4.85
N ARG A 77 21.35 -4.44 -3.53
CA ARG A 77 22.33 -3.55 -2.88
C ARG A 77 23.68 -4.22 -2.73
#